data_AF-A0A1J4VMX4-F1
#
_entry.id   AF-A0A1J4VMX4-F1
#
_cell.length_a   1.000
_cell.length_b   1.000
_cell.length_c   1.000
_cell.angle_alpha   90.00
_cell.angle_beta   90.00
_cell.angle_gamma   90.00
#
_symmetry.space_group_name_H-M   'P 1'
#
loop_
_entity.id
_entity.type
_entity.pdbx_description
1 polymer ?
#
loop_
_entity_poly.entity_id
_entity_poly.type
_entity_poly.pdbx_seq_one_letter_code
_entity_poly.pdbx_strand_id
1 'polypeptide(L)' 'MKKSQSLILFHQNTVRRHWDESKELWYFSIVDVVQILTDSTIPRRYWSDLKAKLQTEGSEVY' A
#
# COMPACT_ATOMS: atom_id res chain seq x y z
N MET A 1 -10.68 13.01 19.37
CA MET A 1 -10.99 13.74 18.12
C MET A 1 -10.69 12.81 16.95
N LYS A 2 -11.64 12.48 16.07
CA LYS A 2 -11.36 11.67 14.87
C LYS A 2 -10.49 12.51 13.93
N LYS A 3 -9.18 12.26 13.89
CA LYS A 3 -8.28 12.83 12.87
C LYS A 3 -8.84 12.44 11.50
N SER A 4 -9.26 13.43 10.72
CA SER A 4 -9.81 13.18 9.40
C SER A 4 -8.76 12.45 8.55
N GLN A 5 -9.18 11.40 7.86
CA GLN A 5 -8.40 10.75 6.81
C GLN A 5 -8.20 11.76 5.67
N SER A 6 -7.24 12.67 5.85
CA SER A 6 -6.91 13.69 4.87
C SER A 6 -6.18 13.00 3.72
N LEU A 7 -6.82 13.02 2.56
CA LEU A 7 -6.29 12.52 1.29
C LEU A 7 -5.02 13.31 0.96
N ILE A 8 -3.92 12.61 0.68
CA ILE A 8 -2.72 13.21 0.09
C ILE A 8 -2.76 12.91 -1.41
N LEU A 9 -2.36 13.90 -2.21
CA LEU A 9 -2.14 13.74 -3.64
C LEU A 9 -0.72 13.22 -3.88
N PHE A 10 -0.61 12.09 -4.58
CA PHE A 10 0.63 11.51 -5.07
C PHE A 10 0.48 11.26 -6.58
N HIS A 11 1.33 11.89 -7.40
CA HIS A 11 1.18 11.88 -8.88
C HIS A 11 -0.23 12.27 -9.35
N GLN A 12 -0.81 13.31 -8.74
CA GLN A 12 -2.20 13.76 -9.01
C GLN A 12 -3.30 12.75 -8.66
N ASN A 13 -2.94 11.61 -8.08
CA ASN A 13 -3.86 10.57 -7.66
C ASN A 13 -3.92 10.50 -6.12
N THR A 14 -5.07 10.08 -5.59
CA THR A 14 -5.27 9.99 -4.14
C THR A 14 -4.74 8.68 -3.58
N VAL A 15 -3.94 8.74 -2.50
CA VAL A 15 -3.45 7.54 -1.79
C VAL A 15 -4.09 7.44 -0.41
N ARG A 16 -4.60 6.26 -0.05
CA ARG A 16 -5.12 6.00 1.29
C ARG A 16 -3.99 5.94 2.30
N ARG A 17 -4.18 6.63 3.43
CA ARG A 17 -3.25 6.62 4.56
C ARG A 17 -3.96 6.44 5.90
N HIS A 18 -3.22 5.92 6.87
CA HIS A 18 -3.67 5.76 8.24
C HIS A 18 -2.55 6.22 9.18
N TRP A 19 -2.91 7.04 10.17
CA TRP A 19 -2.02 7.43 11.25
C TRP A 19 -2.23 6.49 12.43
N ASP A 20 -1.17 5.80 12.85
CA ASP A 20 -1.16 5.00 14.07
C ASP A 20 -0.57 5.84 15.21
N GLU A 21 -1.44 6.26 16.15
CA GLU A 21 -1.05 7.07 17.31
C GLU A 21 -0.15 6.32 18.29
N SER A 22 -0.22 4.98 18.33
CA SER A 22 0.55 4.18 19.30
C SER A 22 2.01 4.01 18.88
N LYS A 23 2.25 3.93 17.57
CA LYS A 23 3.59 3.76 17.00
C LYS A 23 4.18 5.05 16.46
N GLU A 24 3.39 6.12 16.39
CA GLU A 24 3.73 7.38 15.74
C GLU A 24 4.15 7.18 14.27
N LEU A 25 3.47 6.27 13.57
CA LEU A 25 3.78 5.91 12.18
C LEU A 25 2.62 6.21 11.23
N TRP A 26 2.98 6.58 10.01
CA TRP A 26 2.06 6.62 8.87
C TRP A 26 2.10 5.31 8.10
N TYR A 27 0.92 4.72 7.91
CA TYR A 27 0.69 3.59 7.02
C TYR A 27 0.06 4.09 5.72
N PHE A 28 0.53 3.54 4.59
CA PHE A 28 0.02 3.87 3.26
C PHE A 28 -0.46 2.60 2.56
N SER A 29 -1.48 2.74 1.70
CA SER A 29 -1.95 1.64 0.87
C SER A 29 -0.95 1.32 -0.23
N ILE A 30 -0.26 0.19 -0.11
CA ILE A 30 0.68 -0.28 -1.15
C ILE A 30 -0.02 -0.54 -2.49
N VAL A 31 -1.30 -0.96 -2.47
CA VAL A 31 -2.09 -1.21 -3.68
C VAL A 31 -2.32 0.08 -4.46
N ASP A 32 -2.58 1.19 -3.77
CA ASP A 32 -2.81 2.49 -4.41
C ASP A 32 -1.50 2.99 -5.03
N VAL A 33 -0.38 2.83 -4.32
CA VAL A 33 0.95 3.20 -4.83
C VAL A 33 1.30 2.39 -6.08
N VAL A 34 1.11 1.07 -6.07
CA VAL A 34 1.36 0.22 -7.24
C VAL A 34 0.48 0.63 -8.40
N GLN A 35 -0.81 0.89 -8.17
CA GLN A 35 -1.71 1.34 -9.23
C GLN A 35 -1.22 2.63 -9.89
N ILE A 36 -0.84 3.62 -9.09
CA ILE A 36 -0.40 4.93 -9.56
C ILE A 36 0.92 4.84 -10.34
N LEU A 37 1.84 3.96 -9.92
CA LEU A 37 3.16 3.84 -10.54
C LEU A 37 3.18 2.95 -11.78
N THR A 38 2.21 2.05 -11.93
CA THR A 38 2.21 1.03 -13.00
C THR A 38 1.05 1.15 -13.98
N ASP A 39 0.09 2.05 -13.72
CA ASP A 39 -1.18 2.16 -14.43
C ASP A 39 -1.93 0.82 -14.57
N SER A 40 -1.66 -0.11 -13.66
CA SER A 40 -2.22 -1.46 -13.70
C SER A 40 -3.74 -1.42 -13.45
N THR A 41 -4.47 -2.12 -14.30
CA THR A 41 -5.91 -2.35 -14.12
C THR A 41 -6.21 -3.35 -13.00
N ILE A 42 -5.21 -4.12 -12.55
CA ILE A 42 -5.35 -5.15 -11.50
C ILE A 42 -4.21 -5.02 -10.45
N PRO A 43 -4.10 -3.87 -9.74
CA PRO A 43 -2.97 -3.59 -8.85
C PRO A 43 -2.88 -4.54 -7.65
N ARG A 44 -4.00 -5.16 -7.24
CA ARG A 44 -4.03 -6.16 -6.16
C ARG A 44 -3.26 -7.44 -6.51
N ARG A 45 -3.16 -7.78 -7.79
CA ARG A 45 -2.46 -8.98 -8.26
C ARG A 45 -0.97 -8.93 -7.94
N TYR A 46 -0.39 -7.72 -7.90
CA TYR A 46 0.99 -7.52 -7.49
C TYR A 46 1.29 -8.14 -6.13
N TRP A 47 0.37 -8.05 -5.16
CA TRP A 47 0.57 -8.65 -3.84
C TRP A 47 0.58 -10.18 -3.90
N SER A 48 -0.29 -10.78 -4.70
CA SER A 48 -0.30 -12.23 -4.93
C SER A 48 1.00 -12.70 -5.58
N ASP A 49 1.46 -11.99 -6.61
CA ASP A 49 2.70 -12.32 -7.33
C ASP A 49 3.92 -12.11 -6.42
N LEU A 50 3.95 -11.04 -5.62
CA LEU A 50 4.98 -10.79 -4.63
C LEU A 50 5.01 -11.90 -3.57
N LYS A 51 3.85 -12.32 -3.04
CA LYS A 51 3.78 -13.41 -2.05
C LYS A 51 4.31 -14.72 -2.64
N ALA A 52 3.95 -15.04 -3.87
CA ALA A 52 4.46 -16.23 -4.56
C ALA A 52 5.99 -16.17 -4.80
N LYS A 53 6.52 -15.00 -5.20
CA LYS A 53 7.97 -14.80 -5.34
C LYS A 53 8.70 -14.95 -4.02
N LEU A 54 8.21 -14.31 -2.96
CA LEU A 54 8.80 -14.39 -1.62
C LEU A 54 8.82 -15.82 -1.08
N GLN A 55 7.75 -16.60 -1.31
CA GLN A 55 7.73 -18.04 -0.99
C GLN A 55 8.79 -18.82 -1.77
N THR A 56 8.97 -18.51 -3.04
CA THR A 56 9.98 -19.15 -3.90
C THR A 56 11.41 -18.78 -3.46
N GLU A 57 11.60 -17.55 -3.01
CA GLU A 57 12.88 -17.03 -2.50
C GLU A 57 13.19 -17.49 -1.06
N GLY A 58 12.31 -18.28 -0.43
CA GLY A 58 12.48 -18.77 0.93
C GLY A 58 12.25 -17.72 2.02
N SER A 59 11.62 -16.60 1.69
CA SER A 59 11.23 -15.56 2.64
C SER A 59 10.03 -16.04 3.46
N GLU A 60 10.09 -15.90 4.79
CA GLU A 60 8.99 -16.23 5.71
C GLU A 60 7.84 -15.21 5.57
N VAL A 61 7.09 -15.30 4.47
CA VAL A 61 5.79 -14.65 4.36
C VAL A 61 4.74 -15.50 5.06
N TYR A 62 4.41 -15.10 6.29
CA TYR A 62 3.37 -15.67 7.16
C TYR A 62 2.03 -15.93 6.44
#